data_AF-A0A937X4E1-F1
#
_entry.id   AF-A0A937X4E1-F1
#
_cell.length_a   1.000
_cell.length_b   1.000
_cell.length_c   1.000
_cell.angle_alpha   90.00
_cell.angle_beta   90.00
_cell.angle_gamma   90.00
#
_symmetry.space_group_name_H-M   'P 1'
#
loop_
_entity.id
_entity.type
_entity.pdbx_description
1 polymer ?
#
loop_
_entity_poly.entity_id
_entity_poly.type
_entity_poly.pdbx_seq_one_letter_code
_entity_poly.pdbx_strand_id
1 'polypeptide(L)'
;MRDQLERLASEAGGFVELRYHRKETRRFEVEKGRVENAAIQQRAGVSVRVLEGGTWGFAATSDPSQAAVAKAIDTARAAARASASYRRNKIPALPPGQPAKGKFEEPGYSELYDKPLEAKIDVVLLAEREARESSSQVETARAAYAEIFEEKSIVTSDGASADVRIVRPEFRVNAVANGVHRATYSEMIGVTGGWDCIFGRSPQEMAEKASRSAVELAAAEYAPGGRFKVILAPSIVGLLVHEAIGHTVEADFVLAGSAAADRIGQRVGSELVTLCDSGHSEHLPNAGGTIPVDDEGMLTQRTVIIENGLLRSYLHNRETAAHFGVAPTGN
;
A
#
# COMPACT_ATOMS: atom_id res chain seq x y z
N MET A 1 9.89 17.60 -13.03
CA MET A 1 10.71 16.97 -11.98
C MET A 1 11.54 15.83 -12.57
N ARG A 2 10.92 14.83 -13.21
CA ARG A 2 11.61 13.72 -13.90
C ARG A 2 12.85 14.13 -14.70
N ASP A 3 12.74 15.08 -15.62
CA ASP A 3 13.86 15.52 -16.47
C ASP A 3 15.06 16.07 -15.67
N GLN A 4 14.82 16.67 -14.50
CA GLN A 4 15.89 17.10 -13.59
C GLN A 4 16.58 15.89 -12.95
N LEU A 5 15.79 14.90 -12.50
CA LEU A 5 16.31 13.67 -11.90
C LEU A 5 17.06 12.83 -12.95
N GLU A 6 16.59 12.75 -14.19
CA GLU A 6 17.29 12.07 -15.29
C GLU A 6 18.69 12.63 -15.52
N ARG A 7 18.80 13.96 -15.60
CA ARG A 7 20.09 14.63 -15.75
C ARG A 7 21.03 14.30 -14.60
N LEU A 8 20.56 14.45 -13.35
CA LEU A 8 21.34 14.15 -12.15
C LEU A 8 21.76 12.68 -12.08
N ALA A 9 20.87 11.75 -12.44
CA ALA A 9 21.19 10.32 -12.45
C ALA A 9 22.26 9.98 -13.49
N SER A 10 22.20 10.62 -14.68
CA SER A 10 23.19 10.43 -15.75
C SER A 10 24.58 10.98 -15.38
N GLU A 11 24.63 12.06 -14.59
CA GLU A 11 25.87 12.72 -14.16
C GLU A 11 26.51 12.05 -12.93
N ALA A 12 25.72 11.31 -12.13
CA ALA A 12 26.17 10.80 -10.83
C ALA A 12 27.27 9.72 -10.92
N GLY A 13 27.29 8.91 -11.98
CA GLY A 13 28.25 7.81 -12.20
C GLY A 13 28.05 6.60 -11.27
N GLY A 14 27.92 5.39 -11.83
CA GLY A 14 27.52 4.20 -11.04
C GLY A 14 26.02 4.20 -10.72
N PHE A 15 25.56 3.25 -9.90
CA PHE A 15 24.12 3.08 -9.65
C PHE A 15 23.56 4.16 -8.72
N VAL A 16 22.52 4.85 -9.18
CA VAL A 16 21.69 5.75 -8.37
C VAL A 16 20.22 5.57 -8.70
N GLU A 17 19.38 5.63 -7.66
CA GLU A 17 17.93 5.65 -7.70
C GLU A 17 17.47 6.96 -7.05
N LEU A 18 16.77 7.77 -7.82
CA LEU A 18 16.21 9.06 -7.42
C LEU A 18 14.70 8.98 -7.50
N ARG A 19 14.02 9.30 -6.40
CA ARG A 19 12.56 9.35 -6.39
C ARG A 19 12.09 10.65 -5.76
N TYR A 20 11.49 11.50 -6.56
CA TYR A 20 10.61 12.55 -6.03
C TYR A 20 9.28 11.93 -5.66
N HIS A 21 8.73 12.32 -4.51
CA HIS A 21 7.40 11.89 -4.06
C HIS A 21 6.68 13.07 -3.43
N ARG A 22 5.54 13.47 -4.01
CA ARG A 22 4.56 14.38 -3.42
C ARG A 22 3.33 13.58 -2.99
N LYS A 23 2.96 13.72 -1.72
CA LYS A 23 1.78 13.10 -1.12
C LYS A 23 0.88 14.18 -0.53
N GLU A 24 -0.35 14.30 -1.01
CA GLU A 24 -1.39 15.15 -0.43
C GLU A 24 -2.47 14.25 0.18
N THR A 25 -2.78 14.47 1.45
CA THR A 25 -3.84 13.74 2.16
C THR A 25 -4.93 14.71 2.55
N ARG A 26 -6.17 14.44 2.15
CA ARG A 26 -7.35 15.15 2.65
C ARG A 26 -8.16 14.22 3.54
N ARG A 27 -8.57 14.68 4.71
CA ARG A 27 -9.30 13.86 5.69
C ARG A 27 -10.45 14.65 6.29
N PHE A 28 -11.63 14.02 6.29
CA PHE A 28 -12.83 14.53 6.91
C PHE A 28 -13.40 13.49 7.86
N GLU A 29 -13.83 13.93 9.02
CA GLU A 29 -14.32 13.06 10.08
C GLU A 29 -15.47 13.72 10.81
N VAL A 30 -16.54 12.96 11.00
CA VAL A 30 -17.73 13.40 11.71
C VAL A 30 -18.03 12.44 12.85
N GLU A 31 -18.32 12.99 14.00
CA GLU A 31 -18.87 12.29 15.16
C GLU A 31 -19.95 13.18 15.80
N LYS A 32 -21.08 12.60 16.20
CA LYS A 32 -22.19 13.31 16.87
C LYS A 32 -22.70 14.52 16.06
N GLY A 33 -22.80 14.37 14.74
CA GLY A 33 -23.22 15.42 13.81
C GLY A 33 -22.29 16.63 13.71
N ARG A 34 -21.05 16.53 14.20
CA ARG A 34 -20.04 17.59 14.15
C ARG A 34 -18.82 17.14 13.37
N VAL A 35 -18.25 18.05 12.59
CA VAL A 35 -16.96 17.81 11.92
C VAL A 35 -15.86 17.93 12.97
N GLU A 36 -15.27 16.80 13.35
CA GLU A 36 -14.18 16.73 14.34
C GLU A 36 -12.81 16.94 13.68
N ASN A 37 -12.68 16.58 12.40
CA ASN A 37 -11.46 16.79 11.63
C ASN A 37 -11.78 17.17 10.19
N ALA A 38 -11.14 18.23 9.70
CA ALA A 38 -11.06 18.58 8.29
C ALA A 38 -9.64 19.09 8.04
N ALA A 39 -8.80 18.24 7.45
CA ALA A 39 -7.39 18.54 7.26
C ALA A 39 -6.93 18.22 5.84
N ILE A 40 -6.11 19.12 5.29
CA ILE A 40 -5.33 18.89 4.07
C ILE A 40 -3.87 18.97 4.47
N GLN A 41 -3.11 17.91 4.19
CA GLN A 41 -1.70 17.82 4.50
C GLN A 41 -0.91 17.43 3.26
N GLN A 42 0.09 18.24 2.91
CA GLN A 42 1.02 17.93 1.82
C GLN A 42 2.42 17.64 2.38
N ARG A 43 3.05 16.60 1.85
CA ARG A 43 4.48 16.29 2.05
C ARG A 43 5.12 16.09 0.68
N ALA A 44 6.34 16.59 0.51
CA ALA A 44 7.11 16.36 -0.70
C ALA A 44 8.60 16.26 -0.39
N GLY A 45 9.32 15.49 -1.20
CA GLY A 45 10.78 15.39 -1.10
C GLY A 45 11.36 14.47 -2.16
N VAL A 46 12.68 14.40 -2.19
CA VAL A 46 13.46 13.51 -3.05
C VAL A 46 14.22 12.53 -2.16
N SER A 47 13.99 11.24 -2.35
CA SER A 47 14.82 10.18 -1.78
C SER A 47 15.89 9.76 -2.77
N VAL A 48 17.09 9.49 -2.26
CA VAL A 48 18.26 9.07 -3.03
C VAL A 48 18.81 7.78 -2.46
N ARG A 49 18.89 6.75 -3.30
CA ARG A 49 19.63 5.51 -3.02
C ARG A 49 20.80 5.37 -3.99
N VAL A 50 21.94 4.92 -3.50
CA VAL A 50 23.11 4.60 -4.32
C VAL A 50 23.65 3.24 -3.93
N LEU A 51 24.18 2.50 -4.90
CA LEU A 51 24.86 1.23 -4.66
C LEU A 51 26.35 1.39 -4.98
N GLU A 52 27.19 1.45 -3.95
CA GLU A 52 28.64 1.56 -4.10
C GLU A 52 29.36 0.48 -3.29
N GLY A 53 30.36 -0.16 -3.91
CA GLY A 53 31.12 -1.23 -3.25
C GLY A 53 30.25 -2.38 -2.73
N GLY A 54 29.11 -2.62 -3.40
CA GLY A 54 28.08 -3.60 -3.02
C GLY A 54 27.28 -3.24 -1.76
N THR A 55 27.27 -1.97 -1.37
CA THR A 55 26.59 -1.47 -0.17
C THR A 55 25.65 -0.32 -0.51
N TRP A 56 24.45 -0.35 0.08
CA TRP A 56 23.48 0.73 -0.09
C TRP A 56 23.85 1.95 0.73
N GLY A 57 23.68 3.11 0.13
CA GLY A 57 23.67 4.40 0.81
C GLY A 57 22.34 5.10 0.56
N PHE A 58 21.84 5.80 1.57
CA PHE A 58 20.57 6.52 1.51
C PHE A 58 20.71 7.94 2.03
N ALA A 59 20.04 8.88 1.35
CA ALA A 59 19.80 10.23 1.84
C ALA A 59 18.47 10.75 1.30
N ALA A 60 17.94 11.82 1.90
CA ALA A 60 16.74 12.48 1.42
C ALA A 60 16.79 13.98 1.64
N THR A 61 16.03 14.73 0.85
CA THR A 61 15.87 16.19 0.97
C THR A 61 14.42 16.59 0.72
N SER A 62 13.92 17.58 1.46
CA SER A 62 12.64 18.25 1.17
C SER A 62 12.81 19.43 0.21
N ASP A 63 14.04 19.87 -0.04
CA ASP A 63 14.35 20.87 -1.07
C ASP A 63 14.54 20.15 -2.43
N PRO A 64 13.66 20.40 -3.42
CA PRO A 64 13.74 19.78 -4.73
C PRO A 64 14.77 20.43 -5.66
N SER A 65 15.53 21.43 -5.21
CA SER A 65 16.56 22.10 -6.02
C SER A 65 17.63 21.12 -6.49
N GLN A 66 18.16 21.35 -7.70
CA GLN A 66 19.22 20.50 -8.27
C GLN A 66 20.44 20.39 -7.32
N ALA A 67 20.80 21.50 -6.65
CA ALA A 67 21.91 21.53 -5.70
C ALA A 67 21.64 20.67 -4.46
N ALA A 68 20.44 20.71 -3.89
CA ALA A 68 20.09 19.89 -2.73
C ALA A 68 20.04 18.40 -3.06
N VAL A 69 19.51 18.03 -4.24
CA VAL A 69 19.49 16.64 -4.69
C VAL A 69 20.90 16.13 -4.98
N ALA A 70 21.75 16.92 -5.64
CA ALA A 70 23.16 16.57 -5.85
C ALA A 70 23.89 16.34 -4.51
N LYS A 71 23.69 17.23 -3.53
CA LYS A 71 24.23 17.05 -2.17
C LYS A 71 23.70 15.79 -1.48
N ALA A 72 22.44 15.42 -1.70
CA ALA A 72 21.87 14.18 -1.18
C ALA A 72 22.52 12.95 -1.83
N ILE A 73 22.82 12.99 -3.14
CA ILE A 73 23.60 11.95 -3.82
C ILE A 73 24.97 11.78 -3.17
N ASP A 74 25.72 12.86 -2.95
CA ASP A 74 27.03 12.81 -2.30
C ASP A 74 26.95 12.24 -0.87
N THR A 75 25.91 12.64 -0.13
CA THR A 75 25.64 12.15 1.23
C THR A 75 25.34 10.65 1.24
N ALA A 76 24.50 10.18 0.32
CA ALA A 76 24.18 8.76 0.17
C ALA A 76 25.45 7.96 -0.19
N ARG A 77 26.32 8.47 -1.08
CA ARG A 77 27.59 7.82 -1.42
C ARG A 77 28.54 7.75 -0.23
N ALA A 78 28.65 8.83 0.53
CA ALA A 78 29.45 8.83 1.75
C ALA A 78 28.96 7.75 2.75
N ALA A 79 27.65 7.60 2.92
CA ALA A 79 27.06 6.56 3.76
C ALA A 79 27.35 5.15 3.23
N ALA A 80 27.22 4.91 1.92
CA ALA A 80 27.56 3.62 1.30
C ALA A 80 29.04 3.26 1.53
N ARG A 81 29.96 4.19 1.26
CA ARG A 81 31.40 3.99 1.44
C ARG A 81 31.80 3.74 2.90
N ALA A 82 31.21 4.49 3.84
CA ALA A 82 31.48 4.35 5.26
C ALA A 82 31.05 2.98 5.82
N SER A 83 29.98 2.39 5.25
CA SER A 83 29.45 1.09 5.68
C SER A 83 30.02 -0.11 4.90
N ALA A 84 30.64 0.12 3.74
CA ALA A 84 31.10 -0.94 2.84
C ALA A 84 32.15 -1.90 3.42
N SER A 85 32.95 -1.47 4.40
CA SER A 85 33.91 -2.33 5.09
C SER A 85 33.26 -3.25 6.14
N TYR A 86 32.08 -2.88 6.65
CA TYR A 86 31.35 -3.63 7.67
C TYR A 86 30.32 -4.60 7.10
N ARG A 87 29.96 -4.45 5.82
CA ARG A 87 29.02 -5.33 5.13
C ARG A 87 29.70 -6.62 4.67
N ARG A 88 29.31 -7.75 5.29
CA ARG A 88 29.81 -9.09 4.91
C ARG A 88 29.26 -9.56 3.56
N ASN A 89 27.94 -9.47 3.39
CA ASN A 89 27.25 -9.94 2.18
C ASN A 89 27.03 -8.75 1.25
N LYS A 90 27.99 -8.49 0.36
CA LYS A 90 27.91 -7.41 -0.62
C LYS A 90 26.97 -7.78 -1.77
N ILE A 91 26.23 -6.80 -2.27
CA ILE A 91 25.42 -6.96 -3.49
C ILE A 91 26.38 -6.85 -4.69
N PRO A 92 26.58 -7.90 -5.47
CA PRO A 92 27.56 -7.88 -6.55
C PRO A 92 27.10 -7.00 -7.71
N ALA A 93 25.84 -7.16 -8.13
CA ALA A 93 25.16 -6.37 -9.14
C ALA A 93 23.65 -6.53 -8.95
N LEU A 94 22.88 -5.52 -9.35
CA LEU A 94 21.42 -5.65 -9.40
C LEU A 94 21.03 -6.44 -10.65
N PRO A 95 20.14 -7.44 -10.55
CA PRO A 95 19.66 -8.16 -11.71
C PRO A 95 18.88 -7.22 -12.65
N PRO A 96 18.82 -7.55 -13.96
CA PRO A 96 17.94 -6.86 -14.87
C PRO A 96 16.48 -7.09 -14.45
N GLY A 97 15.67 -6.05 -14.59
CA GLY A 97 14.22 -6.09 -14.40
C GLY A 97 13.49 -5.48 -15.58
N GLN A 98 12.23 -5.08 -15.36
CA GLN A 98 11.45 -4.35 -16.35
C GLN A 98 11.35 -2.87 -15.94
N PRO A 99 12.36 -2.03 -16.24
CA PRO A 99 12.35 -0.63 -15.83
C PRO A 99 11.17 0.10 -16.49
N ALA A 100 10.39 0.79 -15.68
CA ALA A 100 9.25 1.56 -16.12
C ALA A 100 9.71 2.84 -16.85
N LYS A 101 9.07 3.12 -18.00
CA LYS A 101 9.34 4.32 -18.80
C LYS A 101 8.03 5.00 -19.20
N GLY A 102 7.92 6.29 -18.93
CA GLY A 102 6.77 7.10 -19.35
C GLY A 102 5.92 7.57 -18.18
N LYS A 103 4.61 7.65 -18.41
CA LYS A 103 3.62 8.14 -17.45
C LYS A 103 2.64 7.03 -17.11
N PHE A 104 2.38 6.87 -15.82
CA PHE A 104 1.44 5.90 -15.28
C PHE A 104 0.43 6.68 -14.45
N GLU A 105 -0.84 6.65 -14.85
CA GLU A 105 -1.89 7.39 -14.17
C GLU A 105 -3.08 6.46 -13.95
N GLU A 106 -3.45 6.28 -12.69
CA GLU A 106 -4.65 5.53 -12.33
C GLU A 106 -5.88 6.45 -12.43
N PRO A 107 -7.07 5.91 -12.75
CA PRO A 107 -8.28 6.72 -12.93
C PRO A 107 -8.64 7.54 -11.68
N GLY A 108 -9.33 8.66 -11.90
CA GLY A 108 -10.00 9.41 -10.83
C GLY A 108 -9.15 10.48 -10.12
N TYR A 109 -7.87 10.63 -10.44
CA TYR A 109 -7.01 11.64 -9.79
C TYR A 109 -7.59 13.05 -9.90
N SER A 110 -7.78 13.56 -11.12
CA SER A 110 -8.33 14.91 -11.33
C SER A 110 -9.78 15.02 -10.85
N GLU A 111 -10.57 13.96 -11.05
CA GLU A 111 -11.98 13.91 -10.63
C GLU A 111 -12.15 14.11 -9.12
N LEU A 112 -11.34 13.42 -8.31
CA LEU A 112 -11.34 13.63 -6.87
C LEU A 112 -10.68 14.95 -6.48
N TYR A 113 -9.61 15.37 -7.14
CA TYR A 113 -8.92 16.61 -6.80
C TYR A 113 -9.85 17.83 -6.94
N ASP A 114 -10.62 17.88 -8.04
CA ASP A 114 -11.51 18.99 -8.40
C ASP A 114 -12.89 18.92 -7.72
N LYS A 115 -13.24 17.77 -7.13
CA LYS A 115 -14.53 17.61 -6.42
C LYS A 115 -14.59 18.54 -5.19
N PRO A 116 -15.66 19.36 -5.05
CA PRO A 116 -15.81 20.27 -3.92
C PRO A 116 -15.68 19.55 -2.58
N LEU A 117 -15.01 20.17 -1.62
CA LEU A 117 -14.79 19.58 -0.30
C LEU A 117 -16.12 19.42 0.45
N GLU A 118 -17.05 20.34 0.24
CA GLU A 118 -18.40 20.35 0.80
C GLU A 118 -19.14 19.06 0.44
N ALA A 119 -19.09 18.65 -0.84
CA ALA A 119 -19.72 17.40 -1.29
C ALA A 119 -19.13 16.16 -0.60
N LYS A 120 -17.84 16.20 -0.23
CA LYS A 120 -17.19 15.11 0.52
C LYS A 120 -17.60 15.10 1.98
N ILE A 121 -17.66 16.28 2.60
CA ILE A 121 -18.10 16.44 3.99
C ILE A 121 -19.58 16.04 4.14
N ASP A 122 -20.44 16.41 3.19
CA ASP A 122 -21.86 16.07 3.18
C ASP A 122 -22.10 14.56 3.21
N VAL A 123 -21.29 13.79 2.46
CA VAL A 123 -21.34 12.32 2.49
C VAL A 123 -20.98 11.76 3.86
N VAL A 124 -19.97 12.33 4.52
CA VAL A 124 -19.54 11.89 5.86
C VAL A 124 -20.58 12.26 6.92
N LEU A 125 -21.15 13.46 6.85
CA LEU A 125 -22.25 13.91 7.71
C LEU A 125 -23.48 13.02 7.58
N LEU A 126 -23.86 12.72 6.33
CA LEU A 126 -24.98 11.83 6.02
C LEU A 126 -24.76 10.46 6.65
N ALA A 127 -23.63 9.81 6.36
CA ALA A 127 -23.38 8.45 6.84
C ALA A 127 -23.25 8.35 8.37
N GLU A 128 -22.65 9.34 9.03
CA GLU A 128 -22.63 9.38 10.51
C GLU A 128 -24.05 9.48 11.07
N ARG A 129 -24.87 10.37 10.51
CA ARG A 129 -26.26 10.55 10.95
C ARG A 129 -27.07 9.27 10.77
N GLU A 130 -27.04 8.67 9.57
CA GLU A 130 -27.76 7.43 9.28
C GLU A 130 -27.31 6.31 10.23
N ALA A 131 -26.00 6.17 10.48
CA ALA A 131 -25.51 5.16 11.41
C ALA A 131 -25.97 5.41 12.84
N ARG A 132 -25.85 6.66 13.33
CA ARG A 132 -26.23 7.05 14.70
C ARG A 132 -27.72 6.90 14.95
N GLU A 133 -28.56 7.20 13.95
CA GLU A 133 -30.02 7.23 14.09
C GLU A 133 -30.70 5.90 13.72
N SER A 134 -29.94 4.94 13.19
CA SER A 134 -30.46 3.61 12.78
C SER A 134 -31.09 2.77 13.91
N SER A 135 -30.69 2.95 15.16
CA SER A 135 -31.21 2.19 16.31
C SER A 135 -30.98 2.92 17.62
N SER A 136 -31.92 2.80 18.57
CA SER A 136 -31.76 3.31 19.94
C SER A 136 -30.65 2.63 20.74
N GLN A 137 -30.15 1.47 20.27
CA GLN A 137 -29.01 0.76 20.87
C GLN A 137 -27.67 1.32 20.40
N VAL A 138 -27.62 2.12 19.32
CA VAL A 138 -26.39 2.78 18.87
C VAL A 138 -26.12 3.98 19.76
N GLU A 139 -25.07 3.92 20.57
CA GLU A 139 -24.68 5.02 21.47
C GLU A 139 -23.97 6.15 20.72
N THR A 140 -23.16 5.78 19.73
CA THR A 140 -22.40 6.72 18.91
C THR A 140 -22.01 6.09 17.59
N ALA A 141 -21.86 6.94 16.57
CA ALA A 141 -21.29 6.58 15.30
C ALA A 141 -20.25 7.62 14.88
N ARG A 142 -19.32 7.19 14.04
CA ARG A 142 -18.31 8.04 13.42
C ARG A 142 -18.14 7.64 11.97
N ALA A 143 -18.23 8.61 11.07
CA ALA A 143 -17.90 8.42 9.67
C ALA A 143 -16.62 9.19 9.33
N ALA A 144 -15.84 8.65 8.40
CA ALA A 144 -14.65 9.32 7.90
C ALA A 144 -14.48 9.06 6.40
N TYR A 145 -14.06 10.11 5.70
CA TYR A 145 -13.55 10.03 4.33
C TYR A 145 -12.11 10.52 4.33
N ALA A 146 -11.22 9.78 3.69
CA ALA A 146 -9.86 10.18 3.46
C ALA A 146 -9.51 9.97 1.99
N GLU A 147 -8.62 10.78 1.44
CA GLU A 147 -8.05 10.54 0.12
C GLU A 147 -6.58 10.89 0.14
N ILE A 148 -5.81 10.05 -0.56
CA ILE A 148 -4.36 10.18 -0.69
C ILE A 148 -4.05 10.37 -2.16
N PHE A 149 -3.60 11.55 -2.54
CA PHE A 149 -3.03 11.83 -3.86
C PHE A 149 -1.52 11.63 -3.79
N GLU A 150 -0.98 10.80 -4.68
CA GLU A 150 0.46 10.57 -4.81
C GLU A 150 0.94 10.89 -6.22
N GLU A 151 2.03 11.65 -6.29
CA GLU A 151 2.77 11.92 -7.51
C GLU A 151 4.22 11.54 -7.27
N LYS A 152 4.74 10.61 -8.07
CA LYS A 152 6.13 10.17 -8.00
C LYS A 152 6.83 10.42 -9.33
N SER A 153 8.07 10.89 -9.28
CA SER A 153 8.99 10.78 -10.43
C SER A 153 10.12 9.86 -9.99
N ILE A 154 10.22 8.67 -10.58
CA ILE A 154 11.20 7.63 -10.25
C ILE A 154 12.18 7.51 -11.41
N VAL A 155 13.46 7.70 -11.12
CA VAL A 155 14.54 7.64 -12.10
C VAL A 155 15.68 6.79 -11.54
N THR A 156 16.15 5.81 -12.31
CA THR A 156 17.36 5.06 -11.99
C THR A 156 18.39 5.23 -13.10
N SER A 157 19.67 5.19 -12.73
CA SER A 157 20.77 5.28 -13.70
C SER A 157 20.81 4.11 -14.69
N ASP A 158 20.13 3.00 -14.40
CA ASP A 158 20.08 1.80 -15.23
C ASP A 158 18.77 1.66 -16.04
N GLY A 159 17.91 2.69 -16.05
CA GLY A 159 16.95 2.88 -17.14
C GLY A 159 15.50 3.13 -16.75
N ALA A 160 15.14 3.13 -15.46
CA ALA A 160 13.80 3.57 -15.05
C ALA A 160 13.67 5.09 -15.21
N SER A 161 12.54 5.52 -15.77
CA SER A 161 12.15 6.93 -15.89
C SER A 161 10.63 7.03 -15.97
N ALA A 162 9.99 7.04 -14.81
CA ALA A 162 8.55 6.95 -14.67
C ALA A 162 8.00 8.16 -13.90
N ASP A 163 6.91 8.73 -14.38
CA ASP A 163 6.02 9.56 -13.58
C ASP A 163 4.78 8.73 -13.21
N VAL A 164 4.43 8.67 -11.93
CA VAL A 164 3.29 7.92 -11.41
C VAL A 164 2.32 8.89 -10.74
N ARG A 165 1.04 8.84 -11.09
CA ARG A 165 -0.03 9.63 -10.47
C ARG A 165 -1.18 8.72 -10.07
N ILE A 166 -1.45 8.65 -8.77
CA ILE A 166 -2.46 7.76 -8.21
C ILE A 166 -3.24 8.46 -7.10
N VAL A 167 -4.51 8.11 -6.97
CA VAL A 167 -5.36 8.57 -5.87
C VAL A 167 -5.97 7.36 -5.16
N ARG A 168 -5.99 7.41 -3.84
CA ARG A 168 -6.59 6.38 -2.99
C ARG A 168 -7.61 6.99 -2.04
N PRO A 169 -8.89 7.02 -2.41
CA PRO A 169 -9.95 7.35 -1.47
C PRO A 169 -10.23 6.15 -0.54
N GLU A 170 -10.58 6.46 0.70
CA GLU A 170 -11.04 5.54 1.72
C GLU A 170 -12.27 6.13 2.42
N PHE A 171 -13.22 5.25 2.74
CA PHE A 171 -14.43 5.62 3.43
C PHE A 171 -14.73 4.57 4.50
N ARG A 172 -15.12 5.06 5.68
CA ARG A 172 -15.37 4.21 6.84
C ARG A 172 -16.54 4.74 7.65
N VAL A 173 -17.37 3.82 8.11
CA VAL A 173 -18.39 4.08 9.14
C VAL A 173 -18.15 3.13 10.30
N ASN A 174 -18.06 3.69 11.50
CA ASN A 174 -17.96 2.95 12.75
C ASN A 174 -19.23 3.19 13.55
N ALA A 175 -19.82 2.14 14.08
CA ALA A 175 -20.95 2.21 15.00
C ALA A 175 -20.59 1.51 16.31
N VAL A 176 -20.97 2.12 17.42
CA VAL A 176 -20.85 1.54 18.76
C VAL A 176 -22.25 1.34 19.29
N ALA A 177 -22.58 0.10 19.63
CA ALA A 177 -23.86 -0.29 20.18
C ALA A 177 -23.72 -0.85 21.58
N ASN A 178 -24.79 -0.73 22.36
CA ASN A 178 -24.87 -1.25 23.72
C ASN A 178 -26.09 -2.16 23.85
N GLY A 179 -25.84 -3.38 24.34
CA GLY A 179 -26.83 -4.44 24.48
C GLY A 179 -26.52 -5.28 25.73
N VAL A 180 -26.35 -6.59 25.56
CA VAL A 180 -25.83 -7.47 26.64
C VAL A 180 -24.40 -7.05 27.01
N HIS A 181 -23.63 -6.62 26.01
CA HIS A 181 -22.33 -6.00 26.18
C HIS A 181 -22.19 -4.84 25.20
N ARG A 182 -21.16 -4.02 25.38
CA ARG A 182 -20.81 -2.94 24.45
C ARG A 182 -20.01 -3.53 23.29
N ALA A 183 -20.45 -3.28 22.06
CA ALA A 183 -19.79 -3.76 20.86
C ALA A 183 -19.55 -2.64 19.85
N THR A 184 -18.52 -2.82 19.02
CA THR A 184 -18.15 -1.89 17.95
C THR A 184 -18.04 -2.67 16.65
N TYR A 185 -18.51 -2.07 15.57
CA TYR A 185 -18.31 -2.61 14.24
C TYR A 185 -17.93 -1.50 13.25
N SER A 186 -17.07 -1.86 12.29
CA SER A 186 -16.55 -0.94 11.27
C SER A 186 -16.83 -1.50 9.87
N GLU A 187 -17.59 -0.76 9.06
CA GLU A 187 -17.57 -0.96 7.61
C GLU A 187 -16.54 -0.02 6.99
N MET A 188 -15.73 -0.57 6.09
CA MET A 188 -14.63 0.13 5.42
C MET A 188 -14.58 -0.24 3.95
N ILE A 189 -14.21 0.73 3.13
CA ILE A 189 -13.79 0.52 1.75
C ILE A 189 -12.62 1.45 1.42
N GLY A 190 -11.69 0.95 0.63
CA GLY A 190 -10.56 1.71 0.09
C GLY A 190 -10.24 1.18 -1.29
N VAL A 191 -9.97 2.08 -2.22
CA VAL A 191 -9.69 1.76 -3.62
C VAL A 191 -8.54 2.59 -4.14
N THR A 192 -7.93 2.17 -5.23
CA THR A 192 -7.16 3.07 -6.10
C THR A 192 -8.08 3.43 -7.26
N GLY A 193 -8.47 4.70 -7.36
CA GLY A 193 -9.49 5.12 -8.31
C GLY A 193 -10.26 6.38 -7.91
N GLY A 194 -11.28 6.70 -8.70
CA GLY A 194 -12.14 7.88 -8.52
C GLY A 194 -13.27 7.69 -7.52
N TRP A 195 -14.20 8.65 -7.51
CA TRP A 195 -15.33 8.67 -6.57
C TRP A 195 -16.30 7.51 -6.76
N ASP A 196 -16.61 7.20 -8.02
CA ASP A 196 -17.53 6.11 -8.35
C ASP A 196 -16.92 4.74 -8.03
N CYS A 197 -15.59 4.64 -7.99
CA CYS A 197 -14.88 3.43 -7.60
C CYS A 197 -15.08 3.10 -6.11
N ILE A 198 -15.17 4.13 -5.25
CA ILE A 198 -15.33 3.94 -3.81
C ILE A 198 -16.80 3.78 -3.38
N PHE A 199 -17.74 4.42 -4.07
CA PHE A 199 -19.17 4.38 -3.74
C PHE A 199 -19.99 3.43 -4.60
N GLY A 200 -19.39 2.31 -5.04
CA GLY A 200 -20.14 1.19 -5.62
C GLY A 200 -21.17 0.58 -4.65
N ARG A 201 -20.96 0.74 -3.33
CA ARG A 201 -21.98 0.63 -2.28
C ARG A 201 -22.28 2.04 -1.76
N SER A 202 -23.54 2.37 -1.52
CA SER A 202 -23.88 3.71 -1.06
C SER A 202 -23.36 3.96 0.37
N PRO A 203 -22.99 5.20 0.72
CA PRO A 203 -22.63 5.57 2.10
C PRO A 203 -23.69 5.12 3.13
N GLN A 204 -24.96 5.17 2.76
CA GLN A 204 -26.11 4.78 3.57
C GLN A 204 -26.13 3.27 3.81
N GLU A 205 -25.94 2.44 2.78
CA GLU A 205 -25.84 0.99 2.94
C GLU A 205 -24.69 0.59 3.88
N MET A 206 -23.56 1.29 3.80
CA MET A 206 -22.43 1.09 4.71
C MET A 206 -22.76 1.50 6.14
N ALA A 207 -23.45 2.62 6.32
CA ALA A 207 -23.89 3.09 7.63
C ALA A 207 -24.90 2.13 8.28
N GLU A 208 -25.91 1.71 7.54
CA GLU A 208 -26.91 0.72 7.98
C GLU A 208 -26.24 -0.60 8.36
N LYS A 209 -25.32 -1.10 7.53
CA LYS A 209 -24.61 -2.35 7.82
C LYS A 209 -23.72 -2.21 9.05
N ALA A 210 -23.01 -1.09 9.21
CA ALA A 210 -22.16 -0.86 10.36
C ALA A 210 -22.97 -0.89 11.66
N SER A 211 -24.09 -0.17 11.69
CA SER A 211 -24.95 -0.11 12.87
C SER A 211 -25.67 -1.41 13.15
N ARG A 212 -26.25 -2.06 12.13
CA ARG A 212 -26.90 -3.37 12.29
C ARG A 212 -25.93 -4.40 12.87
N SER A 213 -24.71 -4.47 12.32
CA SER A 213 -23.69 -5.42 12.78
C SER A 213 -23.23 -5.10 14.21
N ALA A 214 -23.09 -3.83 14.58
CA ALA A 214 -22.76 -3.44 15.96
C ALA A 214 -23.86 -3.88 16.94
N VAL A 215 -25.14 -3.69 16.59
CA VAL A 215 -26.28 -4.11 17.42
C VAL A 215 -26.36 -5.63 17.53
N GLU A 216 -26.21 -6.36 16.43
CA GLU A 216 -26.17 -7.82 16.43
C GLU A 216 -25.03 -8.35 17.31
N LEU A 217 -23.83 -7.75 17.20
CA LEU A 217 -22.71 -8.10 18.05
C LEU A 217 -22.97 -7.81 19.52
N ALA A 218 -23.54 -6.64 19.86
CA ALA A 218 -23.85 -6.26 21.25
C ALA A 218 -24.86 -7.22 21.92
N ALA A 219 -25.68 -7.90 21.13
CA ALA A 219 -26.63 -8.92 21.59
C ALA A 219 -26.08 -10.35 21.54
N ALA A 220 -24.94 -10.59 20.90
CA ALA A 220 -24.40 -11.92 20.68
C ALA A 220 -23.87 -12.57 21.98
N GLU A 221 -24.01 -13.88 22.08
CA GLU A 221 -23.35 -14.66 23.12
C GLU A 221 -21.86 -14.88 22.81
N TYR A 222 -21.08 -15.19 23.84
CA TYR A 222 -19.68 -15.54 23.65
C TYR A 222 -19.53 -16.82 22.82
N ALA A 223 -18.65 -16.78 21.82
CA ALA A 223 -18.31 -17.97 21.05
C ALA A 223 -17.63 -19.03 21.95
N PRO A 224 -17.99 -20.32 21.83
CA PRO A 224 -17.35 -21.37 22.60
C PRO A 224 -15.89 -21.57 22.16
N GLY A 225 -14.99 -21.80 23.12
CA GLY A 225 -13.60 -22.16 22.82
C GLY A 225 -13.48 -23.60 22.32
N GLY A 226 -12.61 -23.86 21.34
CA GLY A 226 -12.39 -25.20 20.82
C GLY A 226 -11.87 -25.23 19.37
N ARG A 227 -11.80 -26.44 18.81
CA ARG A 227 -11.46 -26.66 17.39
C ARG A 227 -12.75 -26.87 16.60
N PHE A 228 -12.98 -26.02 15.62
CA PHE A 228 -14.18 -26.05 14.77
C PHE A 228 -13.80 -25.98 13.30
N LYS A 229 -14.70 -26.44 12.44
CA LYS A 229 -14.64 -26.12 11.01
C LYS A 229 -15.22 -24.72 10.84
N VAL A 230 -14.46 -23.83 10.20
CA VAL A 230 -14.85 -22.44 9.99
C VAL A 230 -14.99 -22.19 8.50
N ILE A 231 -16.09 -21.54 8.11
CA ILE A 231 -16.28 -21.01 6.77
C ILE A 231 -15.91 -19.53 6.83
N LEU A 232 -14.87 -19.14 6.10
CA LEU A 232 -14.37 -17.78 6.09
C LEU A 232 -15.00 -16.97 4.97
N ALA A 233 -15.43 -15.76 5.27
CA ALA A 233 -15.81 -14.79 4.26
C ALA A 233 -14.57 -14.39 3.42
N PRO A 234 -14.73 -14.06 2.12
CA PRO A 234 -13.61 -13.71 1.24
C PRO A 234 -12.69 -12.61 1.78
N SER A 235 -13.22 -11.59 2.44
CA SER A 235 -12.43 -10.52 3.06
C SER A 235 -11.51 -11.03 4.18
N ILE A 236 -11.96 -12.00 4.97
CA ILE A 236 -11.17 -12.63 6.03
C ILE A 236 -10.13 -13.58 5.43
N VAL A 237 -10.45 -14.25 4.30
CA VAL A 237 -9.46 -15.04 3.56
C VAL A 237 -8.33 -14.14 3.07
N GLY A 238 -8.65 -12.98 2.49
CA GLY A 238 -7.64 -12.00 2.05
C GLY A 238 -6.73 -11.56 3.20
N LEU A 239 -7.29 -11.22 4.36
CA LEU A 239 -6.52 -10.87 5.56
C LEU A 239 -5.65 -12.03 6.05
N LEU A 240 -6.21 -13.24 6.16
CA LEU A 240 -5.47 -14.43 6.58
C LEU A 240 -4.29 -14.70 5.65
N VAL A 241 -4.53 -14.60 4.35
CA VAL A 241 -3.51 -14.78 3.32
C VAL A 241 -2.41 -13.73 3.44
N HIS A 242 -2.77 -12.46 3.64
CA HIS A 242 -1.80 -11.37 3.81
C HIS A 242 -0.88 -11.61 5.02
N GLU A 243 -1.48 -11.85 6.18
CA GLU A 243 -0.76 -11.96 7.46
C GLU A 243 0.00 -13.28 7.59
N ALA A 244 -0.67 -14.41 7.32
CA ALA A 244 -0.13 -15.73 7.61
C ALA A 244 0.77 -16.29 6.49
N ILE A 245 0.66 -15.74 5.27
CA ILE A 245 1.40 -16.25 4.11
C ILE A 245 2.16 -15.12 3.41
N GLY A 246 1.51 -14.00 3.09
CA GLY A 246 2.06 -12.88 2.31
C GLY A 246 3.41 -12.41 2.85
N HIS A 247 3.45 -11.99 4.12
CA HIS A 247 4.71 -11.61 4.75
C HIS A 247 5.72 -12.77 4.77
N THR A 248 5.29 -14.01 5.06
CA THR A 248 6.23 -15.13 5.16
C THR A 248 7.00 -15.40 3.86
N VAL A 249 6.49 -14.96 2.71
CA VAL A 249 7.13 -15.11 1.40
C VAL A 249 7.79 -13.83 0.87
N GLU A 250 7.81 -12.74 1.64
CA GLU A 250 8.66 -11.58 1.35
C GLU A 250 10.12 -12.00 1.54
N ALA A 251 10.94 -11.81 0.50
CA ALA A 251 12.24 -12.46 0.44
C ALA A 251 13.24 -11.96 1.49
N ASP A 252 13.06 -10.76 2.02
CA ASP A 252 13.83 -10.24 3.16
C ASP A 252 13.46 -10.96 4.47
N PHE A 253 12.18 -11.25 4.71
CA PHE A 253 11.76 -12.12 5.81
C PHE A 253 12.22 -13.56 5.62
N VAL A 254 12.24 -14.08 4.39
CA VAL A 254 12.82 -15.38 4.09
C VAL A 254 14.31 -15.42 4.48
N LEU A 255 15.08 -14.39 4.12
CA LEU A 255 16.49 -14.27 4.52
C LEU A 255 16.68 -14.13 6.03
N ALA A 256 15.70 -13.58 6.73
CA ALA A 256 15.66 -13.51 8.19
C ALA A 256 15.20 -14.83 8.85
N GLY A 257 14.84 -15.87 8.09
CA GLY A 257 14.44 -17.17 8.59
C GLY A 257 12.93 -17.36 8.76
N SER A 258 12.12 -16.80 7.86
CA SER A 258 10.67 -17.05 7.84
C SER A 258 10.33 -18.54 7.69
N ALA A 259 9.08 -18.91 8.00
CA ALA A 259 8.59 -20.28 7.84
C ALA A 259 8.64 -20.80 6.39
N ALA A 260 8.75 -19.90 5.39
CA ALA A 260 8.83 -20.25 3.98
C ALA A 260 10.28 -20.49 3.50
N ALA A 261 11.29 -20.28 4.33
CA ALA A 261 12.69 -20.52 3.98
C ALA A 261 12.92 -21.98 3.56
N ASP A 262 13.65 -22.15 2.45
CA ASP A 262 13.96 -23.44 1.83
C ASP A 262 12.75 -24.30 1.45
N ARG A 263 11.56 -23.69 1.33
CA ARG A 263 10.30 -24.38 0.99
C ARG A 263 9.91 -24.30 -0.48
N ILE A 264 10.68 -23.64 -1.35
CA ILE A 264 10.40 -23.61 -2.79
C ILE A 264 10.27 -25.04 -3.33
N GLY A 265 9.21 -25.29 -4.10
CA GLY A 265 8.86 -26.60 -4.65
C GLY A 265 8.15 -27.56 -3.67
N GLN A 266 8.04 -27.20 -2.39
CA GLN A 266 7.34 -28.02 -1.40
C GLN A 266 5.85 -27.68 -1.32
N ARG A 267 5.06 -28.65 -0.87
CA ARG A 267 3.64 -28.44 -0.59
C ARG A 267 3.45 -27.71 0.73
N VAL A 268 2.88 -26.51 0.65
CA VAL A 268 2.60 -25.60 1.78
C VAL A 268 1.10 -25.40 2.02
N GLY A 269 0.25 -25.90 1.12
CA GLY A 269 -1.20 -25.80 1.22
C GLY A 269 -1.94 -26.92 0.49
N SER A 270 -3.27 -26.86 0.56
CA SER A 270 -4.17 -27.74 -0.20
C SER A 270 -3.97 -27.56 -1.71
N GLU A 271 -4.20 -28.61 -2.49
CA GLU A 271 -4.19 -28.57 -3.96
C GLU A 271 -5.21 -27.60 -4.56
N LEU A 272 -6.23 -27.22 -3.78
CA LEU A 272 -7.25 -26.26 -4.18
C LEU A 272 -6.80 -24.79 -4.10
N VAL A 273 -5.60 -24.54 -3.55
CA VAL A 273 -5.13 -23.18 -3.27
C VAL A 273 -4.07 -22.74 -4.27
N THR A 274 -4.36 -21.65 -4.96
CA THR A 274 -3.40 -20.86 -5.72
C THR A 274 -3.42 -19.44 -5.18
N LEU A 275 -2.24 -18.91 -4.89
CA LEU A 275 -2.03 -17.57 -4.34
C LEU A 275 -1.11 -16.79 -5.27
N CYS A 276 -1.55 -15.60 -5.66
CA CYS A 276 -0.75 -14.64 -6.40
C CYS A 276 -0.76 -13.27 -5.71
N ASP A 277 0.36 -12.56 -5.86
CA ASP A 277 0.45 -11.13 -5.63
C ASP A 277 0.50 -10.41 -6.99
N SER A 278 -0.13 -9.24 -7.09
CA SER A 278 -0.12 -8.46 -8.33
C SER A 278 -0.33 -6.99 -8.04
N GLY A 279 0.56 -6.14 -8.58
CA GLY A 279 0.39 -4.69 -8.51
C GLY A 279 -0.79 -4.17 -9.31
N HIS A 280 -1.32 -4.93 -10.27
CA HIS A 280 -2.60 -4.66 -10.91
C HIS A 280 -3.47 -5.92 -10.89
N SER A 281 -4.55 -5.91 -10.13
CA SER A 281 -5.39 -7.10 -9.95
C SER A 281 -6.17 -7.43 -11.22
N GLU A 282 -6.10 -8.69 -11.64
CA GLU A 282 -6.91 -9.24 -12.74
C GLU A 282 -8.39 -9.43 -12.35
N HIS A 283 -8.68 -9.41 -11.05
CA HIS A 283 -10.01 -9.71 -10.50
C HIS A 283 -10.73 -8.46 -9.96
N LEU A 284 -9.98 -7.42 -9.61
CA LEU A 284 -10.52 -6.19 -9.04
C LEU A 284 -9.77 -4.97 -9.59
N PRO A 285 -10.25 -4.35 -10.68
CA PRO A 285 -9.54 -3.26 -11.36
C PRO A 285 -9.13 -2.10 -10.44
N ASN A 286 -9.96 -1.75 -9.46
CA ASN A 286 -9.73 -0.64 -8.53
C ASN A 286 -9.28 -1.13 -7.14
N ALA A 287 -8.55 -2.24 -7.07
CA ALA A 287 -8.04 -2.76 -5.79
C ALA A 287 -7.22 -1.68 -5.05
N GLY A 288 -7.40 -1.54 -3.73
CA GLY A 288 -6.72 -0.50 -2.95
C GLY A 288 -5.18 -0.57 -2.98
N GLY A 289 -4.64 -1.76 -3.27
CA GLY A 289 -3.20 -2.01 -3.41
C GLY A 289 -2.64 -1.76 -4.81
N THR A 290 -3.43 -1.24 -5.77
CA THR A 290 -2.96 -1.08 -7.15
C THR A 290 -1.77 -0.12 -7.22
N ILE A 291 -0.70 -0.59 -7.84
CA ILE A 291 0.52 0.15 -8.17
C ILE A 291 1.06 -0.31 -9.54
N PRO A 292 1.24 0.58 -10.52
CA PRO A 292 1.76 0.21 -11.84
C PRO A 292 3.29 0.07 -11.89
N VAL A 293 3.97 0.74 -10.95
CA VAL A 293 5.44 0.77 -10.83
C VAL A 293 5.77 0.68 -9.35
N ASP A 294 6.71 -0.20 -8.99
CA ASP A 294 7.24 -0.26 -7.64
C ASP A 294 8.12 0.97 -7.33
N ASP A 295 8.60 1.06 -6.09
CA ASP A 295 9.40 2.21 -5.68
C ASP A 295 10.87 2.16 -6.11
N GLU A 296 11.32 1.05 -6.72
CA GLU A 296 12.64 0.88 -7.36
C GLU A 296 12.59 1.16 -8.88
N GLY A 297 11.41 1.53 -9.39
CA GLY A 297 11.19 1.88 -10.80
C GLY A 297 10.95 0.68 -11.71
N MET A 298 10.60 -0.49 -11.18
CA MET A 298 10.23 -1.68 -11.96
C MET A 298 8.72 -1.72 -12.18
N LEU A 299 8.30 -2.18 -13.36
CA LEU A 299 6.89 -2.53 -13.59
C LEU A 299 6.47 -3.63 -12.62
N THR A 300 5.31 -3.46 -12.00
CA THR A 300 4.71 -4.53 -11.20
C THR A 300 4.20 -5.64 -12.10
N GLN A 301 4.16 -6.86 -11.56
CA GLN A 301 3.73 -8.04 -12.30
C GLN A 301 2.93 -8.97 -11.40
N ARG A 302 2.28 -9.94 -12.04
CA ARG A 302 1.62 -11.02 -11.32
C ARG A 302 2.63 -12.10 -10.94
N THR A 303 2.84 -12.27 -9.65
CA THR A 303 3.74 -13.28 -9.07
C THR A 303 2.92 -14.42 -8.48
N VAL A 304 3.05 -15.64 -9.05
CA VAL A 304 2.45 -16.85 -8.46
C VAL A 304 3.32 -17.31 -7.30
N ILE A 305 2.84 -17.07 -6.09
CA ILE A 305 3.52 -17.47 -4.85
C ILE A 305 3.25 -18.95 -4.59
N ILE A 306 1.97 -19.35 -4.60
CA ILE A 306 1.54 -20.74 -4.40
C ILE A 306 0.73 -21.18 -5.63
N GLU A 307 1.03 -22.34 -6.18
CA GLU A 307 0.30 -22.94 -7.28
C GLU A 307 -0.17 -24.35 -6.89
N ASN A 308 -1.48 -24.56 -6.80
CA ASN A 308 -2.07 -25.84 -6.40
C ASN A 308 -1.42 -26.43 -5.13
N GLY A 309 -1.22 -25.56 -4.14
CA GLY A 309 -0.61 -25.88 -2.84
C GLY A 309 0.92 -25.98 -2.82
N LEU A 310 1.61 -25.83 -3.95
CA LEU A 310 3.08 -25.84 -4.03
C LEU A 310 3.64 -24.41 -3.98
N LEU A 311 4.65 -24.17 -3.14
CA LEU A 311 5.33 -22.87 -3.10
C LEU A 311 6.23 -22.72 -4.34
N ARG A 312 6.04 -21.65 -5.11
CA ARG A 312 6.70 -21.40 -6.40
C ARG A 312 7.67 -20.24 -6.38
N SER A 313 7.35 -19.17 -5.65
CA SER A 313 8.13 -17.94 -5.65
C SER A 313 8.07 -17.24 -4.30
N TYR A 314 9.06 -16.41 -4.05
CA TYR A 314 9.02 -15.32 -3.07
C TYR A 314 8.69 -14.00 -3.77
N LEU A 315 8.43 -12.95 -2.98
CA LEU A 315 8.32 -11.57 -3.44
C LEU A 315 9.68 -10.88 -3.29
N HIS A 316 10.18 -10.33 -4.39
CA HIS A 316 11.54 -9.81 -4.51
C HIS A 316 11.59 -8.35 -4.98
N ASN A 317 12.20 -7.53 -4.13
CA ASN A 317 12.90 -6.33 -4.60
C ASN A 317 14.20 -6.71 -5.34
N ARG A 318 14.91 -5.74 -5.91
CA ARG A 318 16.12 -6.02 -6.70
C ARG A 318 17.29 -6.56 -5.88
N GLU A 319 17.40 -6.20 -4.60
CA GLU A 319 18.46 -6.69 -3.72
C GLU A 319 18.27 -8.18 -3.40
N THR A 320 17.07 -8.56 -2.99
CA THR A 320 16.76 -9.97 -2.69
C THR A 320 16.78 -10.80 -3.96
N ALA A 321 16.31 -10.28 -5.10
CA ALA A 321 16.47 -10.92 -6.39
C ALA A 321 17.95 -11.23 -6.71
N ALA A 322 18.86 -10.28 -6.45
CA ALA A 322 20.30 -10.48 -6.62
C ALA A 322 20.84 -11.60 -5.71
N HIS A 323 20.35 -11.67 -4.47
CA HIS A 323 20.76 -12.70 -3.51
C HIS A 323 20.31 -14.11 -3.95
N PHE A 324 19.06 -14.24 -4.36
CA PHE A 324 18.48 -15.53 -4.78
C PHE A 324 18.82 -15.91 -6.22
N GLY A 325 19.45 -15.02 -6.99
CA GLY A 325 19.82 -15.28 -8.39
C GLY A 325 18.60 -15.36 -9.32
N VAL A 326 17.55 -14.59 -9.01
CA VAL A 326 16.28 -14.54 -9.76
C VAL A 326 16.00 -13.14 -10.29
N ALA A 327 14.94 -12.99 -11.07
CA ALA A 327 14.45 -11.68 -11.51
C ALA A 327 13.67 -10.99 -10.37
N PRO A 328 13.69 -9.64 -10.27
CA PRO A 328 12.82 -8.91 -9.36
C PRO A 328 11.35 -9.10 -9.75
N THR A 329 10.47 -9.02 -8.76
CA THR A 329 9.03 -9.27 -8.97
C THR A 329 8.16 -8.02 -8.96
N GLY A 330 8.78 -6.83 -8.84
CA GLY A 330 8.05 -5.57 -8.74
C GLY A 330 7.40 -5.38 -7.37
N ASN A 331 8.11 -5.76 -6.30
CA ASN A 331 7.67 -5.75 -4.90
C ASN A 331 8.68 -5.02 -4.01
#